data_AF-A0A024K663-F1
#
_entry.id   AF-A0A024K663-F1
#
_cell.length_a   1.000
_cell.length_b   1.000
_cell.length_c   1.000
_cell.angle_alpha   90.00
_cell.angle_beta   90.00
_cell.angle_gamma   90.00
#
_symmetry.space_group_name_H-M   'P 1'
#
loop_
_entity.id
_entity.type
_entity.pdbx_description
1 polymer ?
#
loop_
_entity_poly.entity_id
_entity_poly.type
_entity_poly.pdbx_seq_one_letter_code
_entity_poly.pdbx_strand_id
1 'polypeptide(L)'
;MADEIDSDSSPHGDNADPKASENGFRQVWRKIPPAVRTLVPLVLLVALVVVGFYNWVRPPRGDWSHLPGRLVCQVQSGTRPPPAVKVASVAVTHPRATVLQLVVRFSRPLPASPGYRLTYQLANNGTPFAVLDQQQGRDELLIRDVRNTGDYVREDLGTHAHLTAPDVVEMTLNLTQFGIQREFVNPALTVASALDAPPVEPVTYALQICHG
;
A
#
# COMPACT_ATOMS: atom_id res chain seq x y z
N MET A 1 26.72 -61.09 -59.94
CA MET A 1 28.14 -61.14 -60.36
C MET A 1 28.53 -59.72 -60.72
N ALA A 2 29.71 -59.30 -60.26
CA ALA A 2 30.39 -58.00 -60.44
C ALA A 2 30.00 -56.81 -59.54
N ASP A 3 31.09 -56.15 -59.11
CA ASP A 3 31.36 -54.74 -58.73
C ASP A 3 30.78 -54.16 -57.42
N GLU A 4 31.60 -53.76 -56.43
CA GLU A 4 32.62 -52.68 -56.33
C GLU A 4 31.99 -51.47 -55.62
N ILE A 5 32.36 -51.21 -54.35
CA ILE A 5 32.28 -49.88 -53.72
C ILE A 5 33.45 -49.68 -52.77
N ASP A 6 34.13 -48.56 -53.01
CA ASP A 6 35.31 -48.00 -52.37
C ASP A 6 35.23 -47.68 -50.87
N SER A 7 36.37 -47.90 -50.23
CA SER A 7 37.14 -47.00 -49.35
C SER A 7 36.50 -45.79 -48.66
N ASP A 8 36.75 -45.74 -47.35
CA ASP A 8 37.42 -44.64 -46.61
C ASP A 8 36.63 -43.82 -45.58
N SER A 9 37.38 -43.41 -44.56
CA SER A 9 37.12 -42.37 -43.53
C SER A 9 36.46 -42.79 -42.20
N SER A 10 37.32 -43.04 -41.20
CA SER A 10 37.03 -42.77 -39.78
C SER A 10 37.11 -41.25 -39.53
N PRO A 11 36.41 -40.66 -38.52
CA PRO A 11 37.01 -40.62 -37.18
C PRO A 11 36.03 -40.55 -35.99
N HIS A 12 36.47 -41.13 -34.87
CA HIS A 12 36.41 -40.57 -33.51
C HIS A 12 35.08 -39.98 -33.01
N GLY A 13 34.26 -40.84 -32.40
CA GLY A 13 33.11 -40.43 -31.58
C GLY A 13 33.40 -40.61 -30.10
N ASP A 14 33.59 -39.48 -29.41
CA ASP A 14 33.76 -39.33 -27.97
C ASP A 14 32.69 -40.08 -27.16
N ASN A 15 33.13 -40.99 -26.30
CA ASN A 15 32.33 -41.44 -25.16
C ASN A 15 32.37 -40.35 -24.09
N ALA A 16 31.37 -39.48 -24.06
CA ALA A 16 31.11 -38.58 -22.95
C ALA A 16 30.69 -39.39 -21.71
N ASP A 17 31.67 -39.66 -20.85
CA ASP A 17 31.48 -40.25 -19.52
C ASP A 17 31.08 -39.12 -18.53
N PRO A 18 29.87 -39.09 -17.95
CA PRO A 18 29.49 -38.06 -16.99
C PRO A 18 30.00 -38.44 -15.60
N LYS A 19 31.31 -38.44 -15.38
CA LYS A 19 31.92 -38.65 -14.05
C LYS A 19 33.10 -37.72 -13.80
N ALA A 20 32.85 -36.42 -13.85
CA ALA A 20 33.80 -35.42 -13.39
C ALA A 20 33.09 -34.24 -12.70
N SER A 21 32.52 -34.47 -11.51
CA SER A 21 32.17 -33.36 -10.60
C SER A 21 32.02 -33.76 -9.12
N GLU A 22 31.99 -35.04 -8.74
CA GLU A 22 31.79 -35.42 -7.33
C GLU A 22 33.08 -35.43 -6.47
N ASN A 23 34.26 -35.49 -7.08
CA ASN A 23 35.51 -35.69 -6.34
C ASN A 23 36.22 -34.38 -5.91
N GLY A 24 35.91 -33.24 -6.54
CA GLY A 24 36.56 -31.96 -6.24
C GLY A 24 36.17 -31.39 -4.88
N PHE A 25 34.88 -31.40 -4.54
CA PHE A 25 34.36 -30.86 -3.27
C PHE A 25 34.88 -31.64 -2.06
N ARG A 26 34.91 -32.98 -2.13
CA ARG A 26 35.41 -33.83 -1.03
C ARG A 26 36.89 -33.63 -0.75
N GLN A 27 37.69 -33.37 -1.78
CA GLN A 27 39.14 -33.21 -1.66
C GLN A 27 39.52 -31.83 -1.11
N VAL A 28 38.78 -30.78 -1.50
CA VAL A 28 38.92 -29.43 -0.91
C VAL A 28 38.45 -29.42 0.55
N TRP A 29 37.34 -30.07 0.88
CA TRP A 29 36.87 -30.20 2.27
C TRP A 29 37.91 -30.88 3.17
N ARG A 30 38.69 -31.86 2.66
CA ARG A 30 39.75 -32.55 3.41
C ARG A 30 40.97 -31.70 3.76
N LYS A 31 41.22 -30.61 3.04
CA LYS A 31 42.34 -29.70 3.31
C LYS A 31 42.02 -28.59 4.32
N ILE A 32 40.77 -28.50 4.78
CA ILE A 32 40.31 -27.48 5.73
C ILE A 32 40.60 -27.95 7.18
N PRO A 33 41.15 -27.08 8.05
CA PRO A 33 41.39 -27.40 9.45
C PRO A 33 40.14 -27.94 10.15
N PRO A 34 40.26 -28.93 11.05
CA PRO A 34 39.11 -29.62 11.66
C PRO A 34 38.15 -28.67 12.39
N ALA A 35 38.66 -27.60 12.98
CA ALA A 35 37.85 -26.58 13.66
C ALA A 35 36.91 -25.79 12.73
N VAL A 36 37.30 -25.57 11.47
CA VAL A 36 36.48 -24.84 10.49
C VAL A 36 35.38 -25.74 9.93
N ARG A 37 35.66 -27.05 9.86
CA ARG A 37 34.74 -28.07 9.34
C ARG A 37 33.47 -28.24 10.17
N THR A 38 33.57 -27.99 11.47
CA THR A 38 32.44 -27.99 12.41
C THR A 38 31.76 -26.63 12.48
N LEU A 39 32.49 -25.55 12.25
CA LEU A 39 31.96 -24.19 12.31
C LEU A 39 31.00 -23.90 11.15
N VAL A 40 31.32 -24.36 9.94
CA VAL A 40 30.51 -24.14 8.74
C VAL A 40 29.07 -24.68 8.87
N PRO A 41 28.85 -25.97 9.22
CA PRO A 41 27.49 -26.49 9.37
C PRO A 41 26.76 -25.85 10.55
N LEU A 42 27.47 -25.54 11.65
CA LEU A 42 26.88 -24.85 12.80
C LEU A 42 26.36 -23.47 12.41
N VAL A 43 27.18 -22.66 11.74
CA VAL A 43 26.80 -21.30 11.29
C VAL A 43 25.65 -21.38 10.29
N LEU A 44 25.66 -22.36 9.39
CA LEU A 44 24.57 -22.56 8.44
C LEU A 44 23.25 -22.92 9.14
N LEU A 45 23.31 -23.76 10.18
CA LEU A 45 22.16 -24.14 10.98
C LEU A 45 21.63 -22.94 11.79
N VAL A 46 22.52 -22.16 12.42
CA VAL A 46 22.15 -20.91 13.11
C VAL A 46 21.52 -19.91 12.14
N ALA A 47 22.08 -19.75 10.93
CA ALA A 47 21.52 -18.86 9.92
C ALA A 47 20.11 -19.30 9.50
N LEU A 48 19.87 -20.60 9.30
CA LEU A 48 18.55 -21.13 8.99
C LEU A 48 17.55 -20.92 10.12
N VAL A 49 17.96 -21.11 11.38
CA VAL A 49 17.11 -20.85 12.55
C VAL A 49 16.77 -19.36 12.64
N VAL A 50 17.75 -18.47 12.45
CA VAL A 50 17.53 -17.01 12.47
C VAL A 50 16.58 -16.59 11.33
N VAL A 51 16.78 -17.08 10.10
CA VAL A 51 15.91 -16.76 8.96
C VAL A 51 14.50 -17.34 9.15
N GLY A 52 14.39 -18.56 9.67
CA GLY A 52 13.11 -19.21 9.98
C GLY A 52 12.36 -18.44 11.05
N PHE A 53 13.03 -18.09 12.15
CA PHE A 53 12.46 -17.30 13.24
C PHE A 53 12.07 -15.89 12.76
N TYR A 54 12.90 -15.23 11.96
CA TYR A 54 12.58 -13.91 11.42
C TYR A 54 11.38 -13.94 10.47
N ASN A 55 11.19 -15.02 9.71
CA ASN A 55 9.99 -15.21 8.90
C ASN A 55 8.77 -15.60 9.72
N TRP A 56 8.94 -16.33 10.82
CA TRP A 56 7.86 -16.73 11.72
C TRP A 56 7.31 -15.57 12.55
N VAL A 57 8.20 -14.72 13.08
CA VAL A 57 7.83 -13.58 13.93
C VAL A 57 7.40 -12.36 13.11
N ARG A 58 7.62 -12.35 11.79
CA ARG A 58 7.10 -11.29 10.92
C ARG A 58 5.56 -11.33 10.94
N PRO A 59 4.89 -10.26 11.40
CA PRO A 59 3.45 -10.15 11.22
C PRO A 59 3.11 -10.27 9.74
N PRO A 60 1.97 -10.89 9.38
CA PRO A 60 1.49 -10.87 8.00
C PRO A 60 1.45 -9.43 7.49
N ARG A 61 1.87 -9.23 6.24
CA ARG A 61 1.95 -7.91 5.60
C ARG A 61 0.55 -7.28 5.59
N GLY A 62 0.36 -6.20 6.36
CA GLY A 62 -0.91 -5.50 6.56
C GLY A 62 -1.91 -6.34 7.36
N ASP A 63 -2.08 -6.02 8.64
CA ASP A 63 -3.16 -6.62 9.42
C ASP A 63 -4.45 -5.83 9.18
N TRP A 64 -5.27 -6.36 8.27
CA TRP A 64 -6.56 -5.84 7.85
C TRP A 64 -7.74 -6.50 8.58
N SER A 65 -7.47 -7.42 9.52
CA SER A 65 -8.47 -8.27 10.15
C SER A 65 -9.57 -7.51 10.91
N HIS A 66 -9.27 -6.27 11.30
CA HIS A 66 -10.17 -5.38 12.02
C HIS A 66 -10.52 -4.12 11.22
N LEU A 67 -10.30 -4.11 9.90
CA LEU A 67 -10.71 -2.99 9.07
C LEU A 67 -12.24 -2.85 9.16
N PRO A 68 -12.77 -1.72 9.65
CA PRO A 68 -14.21 -1.53 9.73
C PRO A 68 -14.78 -1.46 8.31
N GLY A 69 -15.91 -2.12 8.04
CA GLY A 69 -16.57 -2.03 6.72
C GLY A 69 -17.25 -0.68 6.47
N ARG A 70 -17.46 0.11 7.53
CA ARG A 70 -18.06 1.44 7.48
C ARG A 70 -17.55 2.30 8.64
N LEU A 71 -17.42 3.61 8.41
CA LEU A 71 -17.20 4.59 9.48
C LEU A 71 -18.49 5.35 9.77
N VAL A 72 -18.75 5.58 11.05
CA VAL A 72 -19.88 6.38 11.54
C VAL A 72 -19.36 7.77 11.90
N CYS A 73 -19.97 8.79 11.29
CA CYS A 73 -19.54 10.18 11.47
C CYS A 73 -20.32 10.89 12.57
N GLN A 74 -19.60 11.58 13.44
CA GLN A 74 -20.14 12.45 14.47
C GLN A 74 -19.74 13.89 14.19
N VAL A 75 -20.72 14.81 14.28
CA VAL A 75 -20.48 16.24 14.16
C VAL A 75 -19.96 16.76 15.50
N GLN A 76 -18.82 17.44 15.47
CA GLN A 76 -18.23 18.08 16.66
C GLN A 76 -19.02 19.32 17.10
N SER A 77 -18.66 19.87 18.26
CA SER A 77 -19.22 21.13 18.72
C SER A 77 -18.87 22.28 17.77
N GLY A 78 -19.84 23.10 17.40
CA GLY A 78 -19.67 24.28 16.55
C GLY A 78 -20.85 24.53 15.62
N THR A 79 -20.63 25.35 14.59
CA THR A 79 -21.65 25.66 13.57
C THR A 79 -22.02 24.40 12.80
N ARG A 80 -23.26 23.95 12.89
CA ARG A 80 -23.69 22.71 12.26
C ARG A 80 -23.60 22.79 10.72
N PRO A 81 -22.96 21.81 10.05
CA PRO A 81 -22.90 21.79 8.59
C PRO A 81 -24.29 21.62 7.97
N PRO A 82 -24.59 22.32 6.86
CA PRO A 82 -25.84 22.13 6.13
C PRO A 82 -25.92 20.72 5.53
N PRO A 83 -27.12 20.21 5.21
CA PRO A 83 -27.28 18.85 4.66
C PRO A 83 -26.42 18.57 3.42
N ALA A 84 -26.15 19.58 2.59
CA ALA A 84 -25.32 19.45 1.40
C ALA A 84 -23.88 19.00 1.68
N VAL A 85 -23.29 19.39 2.82
CA VAL A 85 -21.91 19.00 3.20
C VAL A 85 -21.86 18.05 4.39
N LYS A 86 -23.02 17.51 4.80
CA LYS A 86 -23.12 16.52 5.87
C LYS A 86 -22.84 15.13 5.30
N VAL A 87 -21.89 14.40 5.92
CA VAL A 87 -21.58 13.02 5.57
C VAL A 87 -22.71 12.11 6.06
N ALA A 88 -23.22 11.27 5.15
CA ALA A 88 -24.23 10.26 5.44
C ALA A 88 -23.59 8.93 5.84
N SER A 89 -22.56 8.50 5.09
CA SER A 89 -21.85 7.25 5.36
C SER A 89 -20.46 7.27 4.74
N VAL A 90 -19.53 6.54 5.33
CA VAL A 90 -18.23 6.26 4.72
C VAL A 90 -18.07 4.76 4.65
N ALA A 91 -18.02 4.20 3.45
CA ALA A 91 -17.66 2.79 3.27
C ALA A 91 -16.14 2.66 3.21
N VAL A 92 -15.61 1.59 3.80
CA VAL A 92 -14.17 1.33 3.85
C VAL A 92 -13.90 -0.09 3.36
N THR A 93 -12.96 -0.21 2.42
CA THR A 93 -12.58 -1.46 1.77
C THR A 93 -11.08 -1.51 1.54
N HIS A 94 -10.54 -2.71 1.30
CA HIS A 94 -9.14 -2.91 0.91
C HIS A 94 -9.06 -3.70 -0.42
N PRO A 95 -9.15 -3.05 -1.58
CA PRO A 95 -9.15 -3.77 -2.86
C PRO A 95 -7.84 -4.55 -3.13
N ARG A 96 -6.75 -4.16 -2.46
CA ARG A 96 -5.43 -4.81 -2.55
C ARG A 96 -4.74 -4.77 -1.18
N ALA A 97 -3.69 -5.59 -1.02
CA ALA A 97 -2.97 -5.74 0.24
C ALA A 97 -2.34 -4.46 0.83
N THR A 98 -2.16 -3.41 0.03
CA THR A 98 -1.58 -2.12 0.46
C THR A 98 -2.47 -0.92 0.14
N VAL A 99 -3.68 -1.15 -0.38
CA VAL A 99 -4.56 -0.08 -0.86
C VAL A 99 -5.75 0.02 0.06
N LEU A 100 -5.92 1.19 0.67
CA LEU A 100 -7.10 1.57 1.42
C LEU A 100 -8.03 2.35 0.51
N GLN A 101 -9.30 1.96 0.46
CA GLN A 101 -10.32 2.66 -0.31
C GLN A 101 -11.42 3.14 0.63
N LEU A 102 -11.79 4.42 0.50
CA LEU A 102 -12.88 5.06 1.22
C LEU A 102 -13.88 5.65 0.22
N VAL A 103 -15.16 5.39 0.45
CA VAL A 103 -16.25 5.98 -0.34
C VAL A 103 -17.09 6.81 0.60
N VAL A 104 -16.92 8.13 0.53
CA VAL A 104 -17.65 9.12 1.32
C VAL A 104 -18.93 9.49 0.57
N ARG A 105 -20.09 9.22 1.18
CA ARG A 105 -21.39 9.64 0.66
C ARG A 105 -21.96 10.77 1.49
N PHE A 106 -22.36 11.84 0.83
CA PHE A 106 -23.02 13.00 1.42
C PHE A 106 -24.53 12.80 1.48
N SER A 107 -25.21 13.52 2.38
CA SER A 107 -26.67 13.37 2.54
C SER A 107 -27.48 14.02 1.42
N ARG A 108 -26.84 14.89 0.63
CA ARG A 108 -27.37 15.51 -0.59
C ARG A 108 -26.21 15.74 -1.56
N PRO A 109 -26.50 15.99 -2.85
CA PRO A 109 -25.48 16.44 -3.79
C PRO A 109 -24.72 17.64 -3.26
N LEU A 110 -23.40 17.64 -3.47
CA LEU A 110 -22.53 18.76 -3.16
C LEU A 110 -22.94 19.97 -4.00
N PRO A 111 -22.78 21.20 -3.48
CA PRO A 111 -22.96 22.41 -4.27
C PRO A 111 -22.01 22.41 -5.48
N ALA A 112 -22.30 23.20 -6.51
CA ALA A 112 -21.34 23.39 -7.60
C ALA A 112 -20.12 24.19 -7.10
N SER A 113 -18.92 23.75 -7.49
CA SER A 113 -17.68 24.50 -7.29
C SER A 113 -17.76 25.85 -8.03
N PRO A 114 -17.25 26.97 -7.48
CA PRO A 114 -16.43 27.12 -6.27
C PRO A 114 -17.21 27.41 -4.98
N GLY A 115 -18.50 27.09 -4.87
CA GLY A 115 -19.33 27.51 -3.73
C GLY A 115 -19.04 26.83 -2.38
N TYR A 116 -18.04 25.95 -2.30
CA TYR A 116 -17.70 25.19 -1.10
C TYR A 116 -16.24 24.72 -1.14
N ARG A 117 -15.71 24.40 0.03
CA ARG A 117 -14.38 23.80 0.20
C ARG A 117 -14.45 22.63 1.17
N LEU A 118 -14.00 21.46 0.73
CA LEU A 118 -13.85 20.28 1.58
C LEU A 118 -12.37 19.97 1.79
N THR A 119 -12.02 19.70 3.05
CA THR A 119 -10.73 19.15 3.42
C THR A 119 -10.96 17.85 4.18
N TYR A 120 -10.27 16.81 3.76
CA TYR A 120 -10.34 15.50 4.38
C TYR A 120 -9.00 15.19 5.03
N GLN A 121 -9.02 14.75 6.28
CA GLN A 121 -7.84 14.30 6.99
C GLN A 121 -8.01 12.83 7.35
N LEU A 122 -7.11 11.99 6.87
CA LEU A 122 -7.06 10.58 7.24
C LEU A 122 -6.01 10.34 8.30
N ALA A 123 -6.39 9.52 9.28
CA ALA A 123 -5.51 9.03 10.32
C ALA A 123 -5.54 7.51 10.35
N ASN A 124 -4.40 6.91 10.69
CA ASN A 124 -4.28 5.50 11.01
C ASN A 124 -3.91 5.37 12.48
N ASN A 125 -4.70 4.64 13.28
CA ASN A 125 -4.49 4.50 14.73
C ASN A 125 -4.34 5.86 15.45
N GLY A 126 -5.13 6.86 15.03
CA GLY A 126 -5.09 8.22 15.59
C GLY A 126 -3.93 9.10 15.11
N THR A 127 -3.00 8.58 14.31
CA THR A 127 -1.91 9.37 13.71
C THR A 127 -2.29 9.81 12.29
N PRO A 128 -2.37 11.12 12.00
CA PRO A 128 -2.63 11.61 10.66
C PRO A 128 -1.58 11.14 9.66
N PHE A 129 -2.01 10.78 8.45
CA PHE A 129 -1.08 10.41 7.39
C PHE A 129 -1.36 11.03 6.03
N ALA A 130 -2.61 11.35 5.73
CA ALA A 130 -2.97 12.02 4.49
C ALA A 130 -3.92 13.19 4.75
N VAL A 131 -3.73 14.27 4.00
CA VAL A 131 -4.72 15.36 3.89
C VAL A 131 -5.07 15.51 2.43
N LEU A 132 -6.37 15.58 2.14
CA LEU A 132 -6.89 15.82 0.81
C LEU A 132 -7.60 17.17 0.80
N ASP A 133 -7.08 18.08 -0.01
CA ASP A 133 -7.64 19.42 -0.14
C ASP A 133 -8.30 19.57 -1.52
N GLN A 134 -9.53 20.06 -1.52
CA GLN A 134 -10.19 20.42 -2.77
C GLN A 134 -9.51 21.63 -3.40
N GLN A 135 -9.11 21.49 -4.65
CA GLN A 135 -8.53 22.61 -5.39
C GLN A 135 -9.61 23.64 -5.75
N GLN A 136 -9.31 24.92 -5.55
CA GLN A 136 -10.29 25.99 -5.74
C GLN A 136 -10.83 26.00 -7.18
N GLY A 137 -12.16 25.94 -7.32
CA GLY A 137 -12.84 25.91 -8.63
C GLY A 137 -12.74 24.58 -9.37
N ARG A 138 -12.27 23.51 -8.71
CA ARG A 138 -12.20 22.16 -9.28
C ARG A 138 -12.81 21.14 -8.33
N ASP A 139 -13.19 20.00 -8.90
CA ASP A 139 -13.66 18.82 -8.15
C ASP A 139 -12.53 17.81 -7.87
N GLU A 140 -11.31 18.18 -8.27
CA GLU A 140 -10.07 17.43 -8.05
C GLU A 140 -9.55 17.65 -6.62
N LEU A 141 -9.08 16.58 -5.99
CA LEU A 141 -8.62 16.55 -4.61
C LEU A 141 -7.12 16.27 -4.58
N LEU A 142 -6.34 17.25 -4.13
CA LEU A 142 -4.89 17.08 -4.01
C LEU A 142 -4.54 16.32 -2.74
N ILE A 143 -3.80 15.22 -2.89
CA ILE A 143 -3.39 14.36 -1.78
C ILE A 143 -2.01 14.81 -1.28
N ARG A 144 -1.88 15.06 0.02
CA ARG A 144 -0.63 15.43 0.70
C ARG A 144 -0.27 14.40 1.76
N ASP A 145 0.97 13.93 1.76
CA ASP A 145 1.51 13.08 2.84
C ASP A 145 1.88 13.98 4.01
N VAL A 146 1.13 13.89 5.11
CA VAL A 146 1.41 14.66 6.34
C VAL A 146 2.17 13.85 7.39
N ARG A 147 2.48 12.59 7.10
CA ARG A 147 3.23 11.72 8.00
C ARG A 147 4.73 11.85 7.82
N ASN A 148 5.20 11.89 6.57
CA ASN A 148 6.63 11.80 6.27
C ASN A 148 7.21 13.09 5.71
N THR A 149 6.72 13.54 4.56
CA THR A 149 7.36 14.61 3.78
C THR A 149 6.67 15.97 3.91
N GLY A 150 5.35 15.99 4.09
CA GLY A 150 4.55 17.21 3.93
C GLY A 150 4.26 17.55 2.46
N ASP A 151 4.75 16.74 1.51
CA ASP A 151 4.65 17.01 0.08
C ASP A 151 3.39 16.40 -0.54
N TYR A 152 3.03 16.91 -1.72
CA TYR A 152 1.98 16.31 -2.54
C TYR A 152 2.41 14.94 -3.04
N VAL A 153 1.51 13.98 -2.86
CA VAL A 153 1.68 12.62 -3.37
C VAL A 153 1.24 12.61 -4.83
N ARG A 154 2.05 12.00 -5.70
CA ARG A 154 1.68 11.82 -7.10
C ARG A 154 0.49 10.86 -7.19
N GLU A 155 -0.56 11.29 -7.88
CA GLU A 155 -1.70 10.44 -8.16
C GLU A 155 -1.36 9.33 -9.18
N ASP A 156 -1.88 8.14 -8.92
CA ASP A 156 -1.74 6.95 -9.75
C ASP A 156 -2.93 6.00 -9.57
N LEU A 157 -2.88 4.81 -10.18
CA LEU A 157 -3.94 3.80 -10.10
C LEU A 157 -4.21 3.29 -8.67
N GLY A 158 -3.26 3.44 -7.75
CA GLY A 158 -3.36 3.04 -6.34
C GLY A 158 -3.54 4.20 -5.37
N THR A 159 -3.34 5.45 -5.80
CA THR A 159 -3.50 6.65 -4.99
C THR A 159 -4.17 7.75 -5.81
N HIS A 160 -5.45 8.03 -5.57
CA HIS A 160 -6.20 9.09 -6.24
C HIS A 160 -7.45 9.43 -5.43
N ALA A 161 -8.01 10.62 -5.64
CA ALA A 161 -9.27 11.01 -5.02
C ALA A 161 -10.06 11.95 -5.92
N HIS A 162 -11.33 11.64 -6.10
CA HIS A 162 -12.20 12.43 -6.96
C HIS A 162 -13.67 12.24 -6.61
N LEU A 163 -14.47 13.20 -7.05
CA LEU A 163 -15.92 13.09 -7.04
C LEU A 163 -16.36 12.09 -8.13
N THR A 164 -16.97 10.97 -7.73
CA THR A 164 -17.47 9.93 -8.66
C THR A 164 -18.95 10.07 -8.97
N ALA A 165 -19.69 10.76 -8.10
CA ALA A 165 -21.07 11.16 -8.30
C ALA A 165 -21.34 12.47 -7.55
N PRO A 166 -22.44 13.20 -7.83
CA PRO A 166 -22.70 14.51 -7.19
C PRO A 166 -22.68 14.51 -5.66
N ASP A 167 -22.93 13.37 -5.02
CA ASP A 167 -22.93 13.16 -3.57
C ASP A 167 -21.86 12.16 -3.11
N VAL A 168 -20.93 11.73 -3.97
CA VAL A 168 -19.97 10.66 -3.65
C VAL A 168 -18.54 11.07 -3.99
N VAL A 169 -17.68 11.04 -2.97
CA VAL A 169 -16.23 11.17 -3.11
C VAL A 169 -15.57 9.83 -2.86
N GLU A 170 -14.79 9.38 -3.83
CA GLU A 170 -14.00 8.16 -3.73
C GLU A 170 -12.52 8.52 -3.51
N MET A 171 -11.91 7.84 -2.55
CA MET A 171 -10.50 8.02 -2.19
C MET A 171 -9.84 6.65 -2.18
N THR A 172 -8.82 6.48 -3.01
CA THR A 172 -7.98 5.29 -3.05
C THR A 172 -6.58 5.72 -2.63
N LEU A 173 -5.98 5.03 -1.67
CA LEU A 173 -4.70 5.42 -1.07
C LEU A 173 -3.78 4.21 -0.95
N ASN A 174 -2.65 4.24 -1.65
CA ASN A 174 -1.60 3.24 -1.49
C ASN A 174 -0.80 3.56 -0.23
N LEU A 175 -1.08 2.82 0.83
CA LEU A 175 -0.52 3.00 2.17
C LEU A 175 1.02 2.97 2.19
N THR A 176 1.66 2.32 1.22
CA THR A 176 3.13 2.30 1.14
C THR A 176 3.73 3.68 0.85
N GLN A 177 3.02 4.53 0.11
CA GLN A 177 3.45 5.90 -0.20
C GLN A 177 3.44 6.79 1.06
N PHE A 178 2.66 6.40 2.07
CA PHE A 178 2.57 7.05 3.37
C PHE A 178 3.40 6.34 4.46
N GLY A 179 4.24 5.36 4.09
CA GLY A 179 5.06 4.60 5.05
C GLY A 179 4.30 3.53 5.84
N ILE A 180 3.02 3.30 5.57
CA ILE A 180 2.18 2.30 6.25
C ILE A 180 2.28 0.97 5.49
N GLN A 181 3.18 0.09 5.94
CA GLN A 181 3.45 -1.19 5.26
C GLN A 181 3.29 -2.42 6.16
N ARG A 182 3.57 -2.25 7.45
CA ARG A 182 3.59 -3.34 8.45
C ARG A 182 2.81 -2.99 9.70
N GLU A 183 1.98 -1.95 9.60
CA GLU A 183 1.14 -1.48 10.69
C GLU A 183 -0.23 -2.11 10.57
N PHE A 184 -0.87 -2.23 11.72
CA PHE A 184 -2.30 -2.46 11.81
C PHE A 184 -3.05 -1.26 11.21
N VAL A 185 -4.07 -1.53 10.39
CA VAL A 185 -4.82 -0.49 9.68
C VAL A 185 -6.17 -0.25 10.36
N ASN A 186 -6.28 0.85 11.10
CA ASN A 186 -7.52 1.35 11.68
C ASN A 186 -7.74 2.80 11.26
N PRO A 187 -8.46 3.02 10.15
CA PRO A 187 -8.62 4.34 9.57
C PRO A 187 -9.68 5.16 10.32
N ALA A 188 -9.37 6.43 10.54
CA ALA A 188 -10.33 7.45 10.90
C ALA A 188 -10.31 8.56 9.84
N LEU A 189 -11.47 9.14 9.57
CA LEU A 189 -11.64 10.23 8.61
C LEU A 189 -12.21 11.44 9.32
N THR A 190 -11.56 12.60 9.18
CA THR A 190 -12.11 13.89 9.59
C THR A 190 -12.45 14.71 8.36
N VAL A 191 -13.67 15.23 8.29
CA VAL A 191 -14.13 16.10 7.21
C VAL A 191 -14.34 17.50 7.74
N ALA A 192 -13.59 18.45 7.20
CA ALA A 192 -13.80 19.88 7.37
C ALA A 192 -14.51 20.44 6.15
N SER A 193 -15.44 21.35 6.38
CA SER A 193 -16.21 22.00 5.32
C SER A 193 -16.32 23.48 5.58
N ALA A 194 -16.13 24.27 4.52
CA ALA A 194 -16.35 25.70 4.52
C ALA A 194 -17.23 26.08 3.31
N LEU A 195 -18.07 27.10 3.48
CA LEU A 195 -18.81 27.71 2.37
C LEU A 195 -18.08 28.98 1.93
N ASP A 196 -17.73 29.05 0.65
CA ASP A 196 -17.21 30.28 0.06
C ASP A 196 -18.41 31.19 -0.25
N ALA A 197 -18.58 32.27 0.53
CA ALA A 197 -19.70 33.21 0.39
C ALA A 197 -19.19 34.63 0.04
N PRO A 198 -19.34 35.13 -1.20
CA PRO A 198 -19.10 36.54 -1.49
C PRO A 198 -20.18 37.42 -0.83
N PRO A 199 -19.89 38.56 -0.17
CA PRO A 199 -18.60 39.20 0.12
C PRO A 199 -18.15 39.04 1.60
N VAL A 200 -18.51 37.93 2.26
CA VAL A 200 -18.33 37.72 3.71
C VAL A 200 -17.24 36.66 3.96
N GLU A 201 -16.60 36.70 5.13
CA GLU A 201 -15.64 35.68 5.55
C GLU A 201 -16.18 34.26 5.32
N PRO A 202 -15.33 33.30 4.90
CA PRO A 202 -15.75 31.93 4.68
C PRO A 202 -16.33 31.33 5.97
N VAL A 203 -17.56 30.81 5.89
CA VAL A 203 -18.21 30.19 7.04
C VAL A 203 -17.67 28.79 7.19
N THR A 204 -16.91 28.56 8.27
CA THR A 204 -16.43 27.22 8.65
C THR A 204 -17.48 26.50 9.46
N TYR A 205 -17.72 25.24 9.12
CA TYR A 205 -18.64 24.37 9.85
C TYR A 205 -17.88 23.44 10.80
N ALA A 206 -18.60 22.92 11.78
CA ALA A 206 -18.10 21.93 12.72
C ALA A 206 -17.57 20.70 11.99
N LEU A 207 -16.43 20.20 12.47
CA LEU A 207 -15.78 19.01 11.94
C LEU A 207 -16.68 17.79 12.07
N GLN A 208 -16.60 16.90 11.07
CA GLN A 208 -17.25 15.60 11.10
C GLN A 208 -16.18 14.52 11.25
N ILE A 209 -16.15 13.85 12.40
CA ILE A 209 -15.16 12.79 12.68
C ILE A 209 -15.83 11.43 12.51
N CYS A 210 -15.30 10.63 11.60
CA CYS A 210 -15.78 9.30 11.25
C CYS A 210 -14.80 8.23 11.76
N HIS A 211 -15.33 7.30 12.54
CA HIS A 211 -14.60 6.17 13.13
C HIS A 211 -15.42 4.87 12.99
N GLY A 212 -14.74 3.73 13.04
CA GLY A 212 -15.33 2.40 12.87
C GLY A 212 -15.23 1.52 14.10
#